data_AF-A0A3D3F0E5-F1
#
_entry.id   AF-A0A3D3F0E5-F1
#
_cell.length_a   1.000
_cell.length_b   1.000
_cell.length_c   1.000
_cell.angle_alpha   90.00
_cell.angle_beta   90.00
_cell.angle_gamma   90.00
#
_symmetry.space_group_name_H-M   'P 1'
#
loop_
_entity.id
_entity.type
_entity.pdbx_description
1 polymer ?
#
loop_
_entity_poly.entity_id
_entity_poly.type
_entity_poly.pdbx_seq_one_letter_code
_entity_poly.pdbx_strand_id
1 'polypeptide(L)'
;HKNERILTTPQGASIGVTGGVKALNFCANNYLGLGNHPEVIKGSQDIMNDWGYGLASVRFICGTQQIHKDLENAVSKFLGTEDTILYAAC
;
A
#
# COMPACT_ATOMS: atom_id res chain seq x y z
N HIS A 1 27.38 -7.94 4.29
CA HIS A 1 26.27 -7.39 5.07
C HIS A 1 25.88 -6.05 4.45
N LYS A 2 24.59 -5.77 4.23
CA LYS A 2 24.15 -4.53 3.57
C LYS A 2 23.87 -3.50 4.68
N ASN A 3 24.48 -2.32 4.61
CA ASN A 3 24.21 -1.25 5.56
C ASN A 3 22.94 -0.51 5.11
N GLU A 4 21.89 -0.61 5.92
CA GLU A 4 20.63 0.07 5.66
C GLU A 4 20.66 1.50 6.18
N ARG A 5 20.06 2.42 5.43
CA ARG A 5 19.81 3.80 5.88
C ARG A 5 18.37 3.89 6.34
N ILE A 6 18.17 4.22 7.60
CA ILE A 6 16.83 4.30 8.17
C ILE A 6 16.21 5.66 7.80
N LEU A 7 15.02 5.62 7.21
CA LEU A 7 14.21 6.79 6.93
C LEU A 7 13.50 7.24 8.21
N THR A 8 13.43 8.55 8.46
CA THR A 8 12.83 9.14 9.67
C THR A 8 11.59 9.98 9.38
N THR A 9 11.15 10.02 8.12
CA THR A 9 9.95 10.73 7.65
C THR A 9 9.11 9.82 6.78
N PRO A 10 7.83 10.16 6.51
CA PRO A 10 7.06 9.50 5.46
C PRO A 10 7.73 9.57 4.09
N GLN A 11 7.30 8.69 3.18
CA GLN A 11 7.83 8.63 1.82
C GLN A 11 7.45 9.88 1.00
N GLY A 12 8.37 10.38 0.18
CA GLY A 12 8.15 11.56 -0.64
C GLY A 12 9.40 11.99 -1.40
N ALA A 13 9.31 13.09 -2.15
CA ALA A 13 10.45 13.64 -2.87
C ALA A 13 11.56 14.15 -1.94
N SER A 14 11.21 14.60 -0.72
CA SER A 14 12.14 15.01 0.33
C SER A 14 11.94 14.12 1.55
N ILE A 15 13.03 13.52 2.03
CA ILE A 15 13.03 12.54 3.12
C ILE A 15 14.07 12.90 4.18
N GLY A 16 13.80 12.52 5.43
CA GLY A 16 14.79 12.49 6.49
C GLY A 16 15.45 11.12 6.58
N VAL A 17 16.75 11.10 6.86
CA VAL A 17 17.50 9.90 7.20
C VAL A 17 18.17 10.07 8.58
N THR A 18 18.49 8.96 9.24
CA THR A 18 19.19 8.97 10.53
C THR A 18 20.43 9.87 10.50
N GLY A 19 20.65 10.60 11.60
CA GLY A 19 21.67 11.64 11.68
C GLY A 19 21.16 13.04 11.31
N GLY A 20 19.85 13.21 11.08
CA GLY A 20 19.22 14.51 10.85
C GLY A 20 19.41 15.07 9.44
N VAL A 21 19.91 14.24 8.52
CA VAL A 21 20.14 14.65 7.12
C VAL A 21 18.82 14.64 6.37
N LYS A 22 18.51 15.74 5.68
CA LYS A 22 17.44 15.82 4.69
C LYS A 22 18.01 15.56 3.30
N ALA A 23 17.35 14.72 2.51
CA ALA A 23 17.78 14.36 1.17
C ALA A 23 16.61 14.33 0.20
N LEU A 24 16.90 14.54 -1.09
CA LEU A 24 15.96 14.28 -2.16
C LEU A 24 15.99 12.80 -2.54
N ASN A 25 14.81 12.17 -2.64
CA ASN A 25 14.68 10.74 -2.90
C ASN A 25 14.51 10.45 -4.39
N PHE A 26 15.58 9.98 -5.03
CA PHE A 26 15.60 9.58 -6.45
C PHE A 26 15.70 8.06 -6.66
N CYS A 27 15.54 7.26 -5.60
CA CYS A 27 15.65 5.79 -5.67
C CYS A 27 14.41 5.06 -5.13
N ALA A 28 13.25 5.72 -5.12
CA ALA A 28 11.98 5.13 -4.73
C ALA A 28 11.17 4.66 -5.95
N ASN A 29 10.40 3.59 -5.76
CA ASN A 29 9.36 3.14 -6.70
C ASN A 29 8.05 3.96 -6.57
N ASN A 30 8.10 5.15 -5.98
CA ASN A 30 6.93 6.00 -5.70
C ASN A 30 6.64 6.96 -6.86
N TYR A 31 6.47 6.42 -8.07
CA TYR A 31 6.39 7.19 -9.31
C TYR A 31 5.31 8.27 -9.32
N LEU A 32 4.13 7.95 -8.79
CA LEU A 32 2.96 8.84 -8.75
C LEU A 32 2.84 9.62 -7.43
N GLY A 33 3.79 9.46 -6.50
CA GLY A 33 3.73 10.13 -5.19
C GLY A 33 2.66 9.56 -4.24
N LEU A 34 2.00 8.45 -4.58
CA LEU A 34 0.86 7.92 -3.82
C LEU A 34 1.24 7.28 -2.47
N GLY A 35 2.52 6.96 -2.25
CA GLY A 35 2.98 6.30 -1.02
C GLY A 35 2.76 7.08 0.29
N ASN A 36 2.45 8.38 0.21
CA ASN A 36 2.06 9.20 1.37
C ASN A 36 0.95 10.21 0.98
N HIS A 37 0.09 9.86 0.03
CA HIS A 37 -0.97 10.76 -0.42
C HIS A 37 -2.12 10.83 0.61
N PRO A 38 -2.61 12.02 0.99
CA PRO A 38 -3.61 12.18 2.06
C PRO A 38 -4.89 11.35 1.86
N GLU A 39 -5.38 11.26 0.63
CA GLU A 39 -6.60 10.48 0.33
C GLU A 39 -6.38 8.97 0.47
N VAL A 40 -5.18 8.46 0.14
CA VAL A 40 -4.85 7.04 0.28
C VAL A 40 -4.74 6.66 1.76
N ILE A 41 -4.14 7.54 2.56
CA ILE A 41 -4.06 7.40 4.02
C ILE A 41 -5.47 7.38 4.61
N LYS A 42 -6.32 8.33 4.20
CA LYS A 42 -7.70 8.43 4.68
C LYS A 42 -8.52 7.19 4.33
N GLY A 43 -8.44 6.71 3.08
CA GLY A 43 -9.09 5.47 2.66
C GLY A 43 -8.67 4.26 3.50
N SER A 44 -7.39 4.17 3.85
CA SER A 44 -6.87 3.10 4.72
C SER A 44 -7.42 3.18 6.15
N GLN A 45 -7.52 4.39 6.71
CA GLN A 45 -8.11 4.63 8.03
C GLN A 45 -9.59 4.25 8.08
N ASP A 46 -10.34 4.64 7.05
CA ASP A 46 -11.78 4.37 6.98
C ASP A 46 -12.06 2.87 6.82
N ILE A 47 -11.32 2.18 5.94
CA ILE A 47 -11.45 0.73 5.77
C ILE A 47 -11.17 -0.03 7.07
N MET A 48 -10.17 0.38 7.86
CA MET A 48 -9.88 -0.30 9.14
C MET A 48 -11.03 -0.18 10.14
N ASN A 49 -11.75 0.95 10.16
CA ASN A 49 -12.91 1.13 11.03
C ASN A 49 -14.08 0.24 10.61
N ASP A 50 -14.30 0.08 9.31
CA ASP A 50 -15.46 -0.65 8.76
C ASP A 50 -15.22 -2.17 8.68
N TRP A 51 -13.98 -2.59 8.40
CA TRP A 51 -13.66 -3.98 8.04
C TRP A 51 -12.70 -4.68 9.02
N GLY A 52 -12.14 -3.93 9.97
CA GLY A 52 -11.15 -4.42 10.92
C GLY A 52 -9.73 -4.42 10.36
N TYR A 53 -8.77 -4.82 11.21
CA TYR A 53 -7.33 -4.76 10.88
C TYR A 53 -6.85 -5.90 9.97
N GLY A 54 -7.39 -7.10 10.14
CA GLY A 54 -6.96 -8.27 9.39
C GLY A 54 -7.91 -9.45 9.55
N LEU A 55 -7.80 -10.41 8.62
CA LEU A 55 -8.76 -11.52 8.51
C LEU A 55 -8.32 -12.82 9.17
N ALA A 56 -7.04 -12.95 9.53
CA ALA A 56 -6.48 -14.14 10.17
C ALA A 56 -6.84 -15.48 9.47
N SER A 57 -7.07 -15.45 8.17
CA SER A 57 -7.57 -16.60 7.38
C SER A 57 -7.23 -16.43 5.90
N VAL A 58 -7.26 -17.54 5.17
CA VAL A 58 -7.11 -17.56 3.71
C VAL A 58 -8.43 -17.29 3.01
N ARG A 59 -8.37 -16.87 1.74
CA ARG A 59 -9.53 -16.41 0.95
C ARG A 59 -10.72 -17.38 0.95
N PHE A 60 -10.48 -18.68 0.78
CA PHE A 60 -11.56 -19.66 0.63
C PHE A 60 -12.23 -20.10 1.94
N ILE A 61 -11.63 -19.84 3.11
CA ILE A 61 -12.19 -20.25 4.41
C ILE A 61 -13.07 -19.11 4.97
N CYS A 62 -12.43 -18.04 5.45
CA CYS A 62 -13.11 -16.85 5.95
C CYS A 62 -12.29 -15.57 5.72
N GLY A 63 -11.37 -15.61 4.76
CA GLY A 63 -10.48 -14.51 4.42
C GLY A 63 -10.95 -13.64 3.25
N THR A 64 -12.22 -13.72 2.84
CA THR A 64 -12.76 -12.87 1.75
C THR A 64 -13.87 -11.97 2.28
N GLN A 65 -13.63 -10.66 2.25
CA GLN A 65 -14.65 -9.61 2.47
C GLN A 65 -15.06 -8.99 1.12
N GLN A 66 -16.18 -8.26 1.10
CA GLN A 66 -16.70 -7.57 -0.10
C GLN A 66 -15.62 -6.70 -0.77
N ILE A 67 -14.83 -5.97 0.02
CA ILE A 67 -13.74 -5.12 -0.47
C ILE A 67 -12.67 -5.86 -1.30
N HIS A 68 -12.50 -7.17 -1.11
CA HIS A 68 -11.59 -7.97 -1.93
C HIS A 68 -12.15 -8.14 -3.35
N LYS A 69 -13.44 -8.45 -3.47
CA LYS A 69 -14.11 -8.58 -4.77
C LYS A 69 -14.24 -7.22 -5.46
N ASP A 70 -14.49 -6.16 -4.71
CA ASP A 70 -14.55 -4.80 -5.27
C ASP A 70 -13.21 -4.38 -5.85
N LEU A 71 -12.10 -4.67 -5.15
CA LEU A 71 -10.75 -4.41 -5.65
C LEU A 71 -10.44 -5.25 -6.90
N GLU A 72 -10.75 -6.54 -6.90
CA GLU A 72 -10.58 -7.41 -8.09
C GLU A 72 -11.33 -6.84 -9.31
N ASN A 73 -12.60 -6.45 -9.13
CA ASN A 73 -13.41 -5.85 -10.18
C ASN A 73 -12.83 -4.50 -10.68
N ALA A 74 -12.35 -3.66 -9.76
CA ALA A 74 -11.75 -2.37 -10.10
C ALA A 74 -10.46 -2.55 -10.90
N VAL A 75 -9.63 -3.53 -10.54
CA VAL A 75 -8.40 -3.86 -11.29
C VAL A 75 -8.73 -4.40 -12.67
N SER A 76 -9.68 -5.34 -12.78
CA SER A 76 -10.12 -5.87 -14.08
C SER A 76 -10.63 -4.77 -15.00
N LYS A 77 -11.42 -3.83 -14.46
CA LYS A 77 -11.91 -2.66 -15.20
C LYS A 77 -10.77 -1.73 -15.62
N PHE A 78 -9.79 -1.49 -14.75
CA PHE A 78 -8.65 -0.63 -15.05
C PHE A 78 -7.75 -1.20 -16.14
N LEU A 79 -7.50 -2.52 -16.11
CA LEU A 79 -6.62 -3.21 -17.06
C LEU A 79 -7.34 -3.70 -18.33
N GLY A 80 -8.68 -3.72 -18.33
CA GLY A 80 -9.47 -4.24 -19.45
C GLY A 80 -9.43 -5.77 -19.56
N THR A 81 -9.33 -6.49 -18.43
CA THR A 81 -9.31 -7.95 -18.36
C THR A 81 -10.66 -8.52 -17.90
N GLU A 82 -10.86 -9.83 -18.08
CA GLU A 82 -12.09 -10.52 -17.69
C GLU A 82 -12.25 -10.60 -16.16
N ASP A 83 -11.19 -10.97 -15.44
CA ASP A 83 -11.19 -11.08 -13.97
C ASP A 83 -9.79 -10.84 -13.39
N THR A 84 -9.70 -10.71 -12.07
CA THR A 84 -8.46 -10.48 -11.30
C THR A 84 -8.45 -11.35 -10.03
N ILE A 85 -7.27 -11.84 -9.65
CA ILE A 85 -7.03 -12.53 -8.38
C ILE A 85 -5.96 -11.79 -7.56
N LEU A 86 -6.23 -11.58 -6.26
CA LEU A 86 -5.30 -10.92 -5.34
C LEU A 86 -4.30 -11.90 -4.72
N TYR A 87 -3.04 -11.44 -4.57
CA TYR A 87 -1.98 -12.11 -3.82
C TYR A 87 -1.35 -11.15 -2.80
N ALA A 88 -0.96 -11.64 -1.63
CA ALA A 88 -0.08 -10.91 -0.72
C ALA A 88 1.36 -11.03 -1.25
N ALA A 89 1.99 -9.90 -1.60
CA ALA A 89 3.33 -9.86 -2.19
C ALA A 89 4.41 -10.53 -1.30
N CYS A 90 5.49 -11.02 -1.92
CA CYS A 90 6.69 -11.58 -1.28
C CYS A 90 7.92 -10.75 -1.62
#